data_AF-A0A218QQL9-F1
#
_entry.id   AF-A0A218QQL9-F1
#
_cell.length_a   1.000
_cell.length_b   1.000
_cell.length_c   1.000
_cell.angle_alpha   90.00
_cell.angle_beta   90.00
_cell.angle_gamma   90.00
#
_symmetry.space_group_name_H-M   'P 1'
#
loop_
_entity.id
_entity.type
_entity.pdbx_description
1 polymer ?
#
loop_
_entity_poly.entity_id
_entity_poly.type
_entity_poly.pdbx_seq_one_letter_code
_entity_poly.pdbx_strand_id
1 'polypeptide(L)'
;MKNAVAPATAGPTTIPYDEIQAENADHNGMVIDGRNDRTYPGLANEAIEHRAVKLDTVGQYVEFTVPRDANSIVVRYAIPDSADGAGLTTPIGLYINGEKHPDLILTSKYSWIYGTYPFNNNPGDIRPHHFYDEVNRLTPQMSAGYKVRLMVESNSTAPWYIIDLVDFEQVAPACVMPEGYLSLTADFGADPSGVQDSTTAFQNALDASSSQRRGLWIPPGEYKISTWLQVRDSVTLKGAGIWYSKIHFVAQTGNNAGLMGPWNTGTSAQNVNFSDFAIWGEVTQRVTTSSTVSAAPTRTQRLRTCGSSIASVVCGWTAHLTS
;
A
#
# COMPACT_ATOMS: atom_id res chain seq x y z
N MET A 1 -4.28 46.61 10.10
CA MET A 1 -5.02 45.43 10.61
C MET A 1 -5.04 44.41 9.48
N LYS A 2 -4.35 43.27 9.64
CA LYS A 2 -4.37 42.21 8.62
C LYS A 2 -5.64 41.40 8.81
N ASN A 3 -6.53 41.41 7.82
CA ASN A 3 -7.71 40.55 7.79
C ASN A 3 -7.25 39.09 7.82
N ALA A 4 -7.45 38.42 8.95
CA ALA A 4 -7.27 36.99 9.06
C ALA A 4 -8.42 36.33 8.29
N VAL A 5 -8.09 35.70 7.16
CA VAL A 5 -8.98 34.75 6.49
C VAL A 5 -9.04 33.52 7.38
N ALA A 6 -10.23 33.16 7.85
CA ALA A 6 -10.42 31.93 8.60
C ALA A 6 -9.94 30.73 7.76
N PRO A 7 -9.30 29.71 8.37
CA PRO A 7 -8.96 28.50 7.65
C PRO A 7 -10.23 27.91 7.04
N ALA A 8 -10.15 27.50 5.78
CA ALA A 8 -11.25 26.81 5.12
C ALA A 8 -11.64 25.60 5.97
N THR A 9 -12.93 25.45 6.25
CA THR A 9 -13.49 24.24 6.85
C THR A 9 -13.03 23.06 6.01
N ALA A 10 -12.42 22.04 6.62
CA ALA A 10 -12.16 20.78 5.93
C ALA A 10 -13.51 20.25 5.43
N GLY A 11 -13.76 20.35 4.13
CA GLY A 11 -14.95 19.77 3.52
C GLY A 11 -14.90 18.24 3.64
N PRO A 12 -16.05 17.55 3.58
CA PRO A 12 -16.06 16.08 3.52
C PRO A 12 -15.25 15.64 2.30
N THR A 13 -14.17 14.90 2.55
CA THR A 13 -13.46 14.18 1.49
C THR A 13 -14.35 13.02 1.08
N THR A 14 -14.85 13.00 -0.15
CA THR A 14 -15.48 11.81 -0.71
C THR A 14 -14.37 10.78 -0.96
N ILE A 15 -14.32 9.75 -0.12
CA ILE A 15 -13.46 8.57 -0.31
C ILE A 15 -14.18 7.56 -1.21
N PRO A 16 -13.46 6.84 -2.10
CA PRO A 16 -14.10 5.93 -3.06
C PRO A 16 -14.54 4.59 -2.45
N TYR A 17 -14.10 4.30 -1.23
CA TYR A 17 -14.33 3.05 -0.52
C TYR A 17 -15.25 3.25 0.69
N ASP A 18 -15.88 2.16 1.11
CA ASP A 18 -16.63 2.06 2.36
C ASP A 18 -15.87 1.15 3.34
N GLU A 19 -15.55 1.70 4.51
CA GLU A 19 -14.81 1.01 5.57
C GLU A 19 -15.78 0.33 6.55
N ILE A 20 -15.52 -0.93 6.91
CA ILE A 20 -16.30 -1.70 7.87
C ILE A 20 -15.37 -2.29 8.94
N GLN A 21 -15.54 -1.84 10.18
CA GLN A 21 -14.85 -2.35 11.36
C GLN A 21 -15.27 -3.80 11.67
N ALA A 22 -14.30 -4.68 11.94
CA ALA A 22 -14.51 -6.13 12.08
C ALA A 22 -15.40 -6.50 13.26
N GLU A 23 -15.30 -5.78 14.38
CA GLU A 23 -16.11 -6.01 15.58
C GLU A 23 -17.58 -5.59 15.41
N ASN A 24 -17.91 -4.90 14.31
CA ASN A 24 -19.29 -4.56 13.95
C ASN A 24 -19.86 -5.54 12.88
N ALA A 25 -19.06 -6.51 12.41
CA ALA A 25 -19.46 -7.54 11.45
C ALA A 25 -19.93 -8.83 12.16
N ASP A 26 -20.45 -9.82 11.41
CA ASP A 26 -20.76 -11.14 12.00
C ASP A 26 -19.46 -11.90 12.28
N HIS A 27 -19.28 -12.43 13.48
CA HIS A 27 -18.06 -13.15 13.83
C HIS A 27 -18.30 -14.16 14.96
N ASN A 28 -17.44 -15.17 15.02
CA ASN A 28 -17.36 -16.12 16.14
C ASN A 28 -15.97 -16.10 16.82
N GLY A 29 -15.14 -15.10 16.49
CA GLY A 29 -13.88 -14.79 17.16
C GLY A 29 -14.05 -13.98 18.45
N MET A 30 -12.92 -13.65 19.08
CA MET A 30 -12.87 -12.82 20.29
C MET A 30 -12.66 -11.35 19.92
N VAL A 31 -13.55 -10.45 20.37
CA VAL A 31 -13.31 -9.01 20.27
C VAL A 31 -12.23 -8.61 21.26
N ILE A 32 -11.17 -7.95 20.79
CA ILE A 32 -10.22 -7.23 21.64
C ILE A 32 -10.69 -5.77 21.74
N ASP A 33 -10.75 -5.22 22.96
CA ASP A 33 -11.26 -3.86 23.21
C ASP A 33 -10.29 -3.08 24.10
N GLY A 34 -9.65 -2.07 23.52
CA GLY A 34 -8.68 -1.19 24.16
C GLY A 34 -9.24 0.19 24.49
N ARG A 35 -10.55 0.45 24.36
CA ARG A 35 -11.12 1.81 24.54
C ARG A 35 -10.95 2.35 25.95
N ASN A 36 -10.94 1.46 26.94
CA ASN A 36 -10.70 1.79 28.35
C ASN A 36 -9.31 1.36 28.85
N ASP A 37 -8.46 0.83 27.96
CA ASP A 37 -7.09 0.44 28.28
C ASP A 37 -6.13 1.48 27.72
N ARG A 38 -5.29 2.05 28.58
CA ARG A 38 -4.24 3.01 28.18
C ARG A 38 -2.85 2.37 28.19
N THR A 39 -2.77 1.06 28.32
CA THR A 39 -1.52 0.31 28.28
C THR A 39 -0.97 0.39 26.87
N TYR A 40 0.07 1.21 26.70
CA TYR A 40 0.81 1.29 25.45
C TYR A 40 2.14 0.54 25.58
N PRO A 41 2.54 -0.24 24.56
CA PRO A 41 1.82 -0.55 23.31
C PRO A 41 0.94 -1.81 23.42
N GLY A 42 -0.07 -1.93 22.55
CA GLY A 42 -0.98 -3.08 22.54
C GLY A 42 -1.76 -3.21 21.22
N LEU A 43 -2.07 -4.45 20.85
CA LEU A 43 -2.81 -4.78 19.61
C LEU A 43 -4.16 -4.08 19.54
N ALA A 44 -4.91 -4.04 20.64
CA ALA A 44 -6.18 -3.32 20.67
C ALA A 44 -6.00 -1.80 20.58
N ASN A 45 -4.88 -1.25 21.08
CA ASN A 45 -4.64 0.20 21.10
C ASN A 45 -4.21 0.78 19.75
N GLU A 46 -3.71 -0.04 18.83
CA GLU A 46 -3.35 0.36 17.47
C GLU A 46 -4.40 -0.06 16.41
N ALA A 47 -5.45 -0.74 16.84
CA ALA A 47 -6.64 -0.99 16.03
C ALA A 47 -7.41 0.32 15.78
N ILE A 48 -8.11 0.43 14.66
CA ILE A 48 -9.01 1.57 14.45
C ILE A 48 -10.16 1.46 15.47
N GLU A 49 -10.60 2.60 16.00
CA GLU A 49 -11.52 2.68 17.15
C GLU A 49 -11.09 1.91 18.42
N HIS A 50 -9.84 1.44 18.45
CA HIS A 50 -9.23 0.62 19.49
C HIS A 50 -9.91 -0.74 19.69
N ARG A 51 -10.49 -1.32 18.63
CA ARG A 51 -11.14 -2.63 18.70
C ARG A 51 -10.87 -3.43 17.42
N ALA A 52 -10.82 -4.74 17.55
CA ALA A 52 -10.64 -5.65 16.43
C ALA A 52 -11.14 -7.05 16.80
N VAL A 53 -11.20 -7.98 15.85
CA VAL A 53 -11.55 -9.38 16.11
C VAL A 53 -10.33 -10.28 15.98
N LYS A 54 -10.02 -11.00 17.06
CA LYS A 54 -9.00 -12.06 17.09
C LYS A 54 -9.59 -13.41 16.72
N LEU A 55 -8.94 -14.10 15.80
CA LEU A 55 -9.18 -15.46 15.36
C LEU A 55 -7.93 -16.31 15.64
N ASP A 56 -8.03 -17.39 16.40
CA ASP A 56 -6.91 -18.27 16.77
C ASP A 56 -7.25 -19.77 16.66
N THR A 57 -8.45 -20.09 16.18
CA THR A 57 -8.92 -21.47 16.04
C THR A 57 -9.48 -21.71 14.65
N VAL A 58 -9.17 -22.86 14.04
CA VAL A 58 -9.72 -23.27 12.74
C VAL A 58 -11.25 -23.21 12.77
N GLY A 59 -11.84 -22.60 11.74
CA GLY A 59 -13.28 -22.35 11.63
C GLY A 59 -13.75 -21.04 12.27
N GLN A 60 -12.90 -20.31 12.98
CA GLN A 60 -13.22 -18.94 13.38
C GLN A 60 -13.16 -17.99 12.18
N TYR A 61 -14.07 -17.02 12.15
CA TYR A 61 -14.23 -16.10 11.04
C TYR A 61 -14.70 -14.71 11.48
N VAL A 62 -14.53 -13.76 10.55
CA VAL A 62 -15.28 -12.50 10.46
C VAL A 62 -15.96 -12.46 9.09
N GLU A 63 -17.24 -12.10 9.05
CA GLU A 63 -18.07 -12.01 7.85
C GLU A 63 -18.72 -10.63 7.73
N PHE A 64 -18.24 -9.89 6.74
CA PHE A 64 -18.66 -8.56 6.40
C PHE A 64 -19.84 -8.58 5.43
N THR A 65 -20.69 -7.56 5.50
CA THR A 65 -21.75 -7.33 4.50
C THR A 65 -21.33 -6.19 3.60
N VAL A 66 -21.26 -6.44 2.30
CA VAL A 66 -20.87 -5.44 1.29
C VAL A 66 -21.91 -4.31 1.27
N PRO A 67 -21.54 -3.05 1.53
CA PRO A 67 -22.50 -1.94 1.70
C PRO A 67 -23.11 -1.46 0.38
N ARG A 68 -22.32 -1.48 -0.70
CA ARG A 68 -22.72 -1.15 -2.08
C ARG A 68 -21.85 -1.95 -3.05
N ASP A 69 -22.19 -1.91 -4.34
CA ASP A 69 -21.42 -2.59 -5.38
C ASP A 69 -19.91 -2.32 -5.25
N ALA A 70 -19.12 -3.41 -5.28
CA ALA A 70 -17.68 -3.40 -5.08
C ALA A 70 -17.02 -4.55 -5.86
N ASN A 71 -15.74 -4.40 -6.18
CA ASN A 71 -14.93 -5.43 -6.83
C ASN A 71 -13.49 -5.45 -6.30
N SER A 72 -13.30 -4.93 -5.10
CA SER A 72 -12.04 -5.01 -4.38
C SER A 72 -12.27 -5.03 -2.87
N ILE A 73 -11.23 -5.50 -2.19
CA ILE A 73 -11.10 -5.43 -0.74
C ILE A 73 -9.71 -4.92 -0.35
N VAL A 74 -9.64 -4.11 0.72
CA VAL A 74 -8.42 -3.89 1.49
C VAL A 74 -8.69 -4.33 2.91
N VAL A 75 -7.90 -5.25 3.45
CA VAL A 75 -8.06 -5.78 4.79
C VAL A 75 -6.89 -5.27 5.64
N ARG A 76 -7.20 -4.59 6.74
CA ARG A 76 -6.21 -4.25 7.77
C ARG A 76 -6.17 -5.35 8.81
N TYR A 77 -4.99 -5.90 9.07
CA TYR A 77 -4.83 -7.07 9.91
C TYR A 77 -3.53 -7.02 10.72
N ALA A 78 -3.45 -7.87 11.73
CA ALA A 78 -2.19 -8.20 12.39
C ALA A 78 -2.06 -9.73 12.49
N ILE A 79 -0.84 -10.23 12.28
CA ILE A 79 -0.41 -11.59 12.62
C ILE A 79 0.87 -11.47 13.46
N PRO A 80 1.26 -12.49 14.24
CA PRO A 80 2.47 -12.41 15.03
C PRO A 80 3.72 -12.32 14.16
N ASP A 81 4.76 -11.71 14.72
CA ASP A 81 6.07 -11.70 14.10
C ASP A 81 6.80 -13.05 14.25
N SER A 82 7.82 -13.27 13.43
CA SER A 82 8.75 -14.38 13.59
C SER A 82 9.74 -14.09 14.72
N ALA A 83 10.34 -15.14 15.30
CA ALA A 83 11.27 -14.99 16.42
C ALA A 83 12.55 -14.19 16.06
N ASP A 84 12.89 -14.11 14.77
CA ASP A 84 14.07 -13.42 14.24
C ASP A 84 13.75 -12.05 13.62
N GLY A 85 12.49 -11.60 13.65
CA GLY A 85 12.05 -10.32 13.07
C GLY A 85 11.97 -10.32 11.54
N ALA A 86 12.10 -11.48 10.88
CA ALA A 86 11.98 -11.58 9.43
C ALA A 86 10.52 -11.55 8.92
N GLY A 87 9.54 -11.64 9.83
CA GLY A 87 8.13 -11.74 9.51
C GLY A 87 7.65 -13.18 9.26
N LEU A 88 6.35 -13.39 9.45
CA LEU A 88 5.64 -14.59 9.00
C LEU A 88 4.97 -14.31 7.65
N THR A 89 4.65 -15.38 6.92
CA THR A 89 3.73 -15.35 5.78
C THR A 89 2.73 -16.48 5.95
N THR A 90 1.44 -16.20 5.84
CA THR A 90 0.40 -17.16 6.16
C THR A 90 -0.90 -16.92 5.37
N PRO A 91 -1.63 -17.97 4.97
CA PRO A 91 -2.92 -17.80 4.32
C PRO A 91 -4.06 -17.60 5.34
N ILE A 92 -5.05 -16.79 4.96
CA ILE A 92 -6.39 -16.79 5.57
C ILE A 92 -7.43 -17.04 4.48
N GLY A 93 -8.41 -17.89 4.78
CA GLY A 93 -9.43 -18.27 3.83
C GLY A 93 -10.32 -17.09 3.44
N LEU A 94 -10.53 -16.87 2.14
CA LEU A 94 -11.44 -15.86 1.61
C LEU A 94 -12.67 -16.52 0.99
N TYR A 95 -13.84 -16.10 1.41
CA TYR A 95 -15.11 -16.51 0.83
C TYR A 95 -15.94 -15.29 0.41
N ILE A 96 -16.57 -15.36 -0.75
CA ILE A 96 -17.47 -14.32 -1.24
C ILE A 96 -18.81 -15.00 -1.54
N ASN A 97 -19.86 -14.54 -0.86
CA ASN A 97 -21.20 -15.09 -0.90
C ASN A 97 -21.25 -16.62 -0.69
N GLY A 98 -20.41 -17.12 0.22
CA GLY A 98 -20.27 -18.54 0.54
C GLY A 98 -19.38 -19.35 -0.41
N GLU A 99 -18.93 -18.78 -1.53
CA GLU A 99 -17.99 -19.43 -2.46
C GLU A 99 -16.54 -19.21 -2.02
N LYS A 100 -15.74 -20.28 -2.02
CA LYS A 100 -14.31 -20.22 -1.70
C LYS A 100 -13.53 -19.59 -2.86
N HIS A 101 -12.74 -18.57 -2.55
CA HIS A 101 -11.74 -18.01 -3.46
C HIS A 101 -10.33 -18.42 -3.02
N PRO A 102 -9.27 -18.20 -3.84
CA PRO A 102 -7.90 -18.34 -3.37
C PRO A 102 -7.70 -17.57 -2.06
N ASP A 103 -6.83 -18.06 -1.18
CA ASP A 103 -6.60 -17.42 0.11
C ASP A 103 -6.04 -16.00 -0.03
N LEU A 104 -6.27 -15.16 0.98
CA LEU A 104 -5.46 -13.96 1.16
C LEU A 104 -4.16 -14.35 1.84
N ILE A 105 -3.03 -13.93 1.25
CA ILE A 105 -1.71 -14.17 1.83
C ILE A 105 -1.34 -12.94 2.67
N LEU A 106 -1.21 -13.17 3.97
CA LEU A 106 -0.86 -12.17 4.97
C LEU A 106 0.63 -12.27 5.29
N THR A 107 1.25 -11.16 5.65
CA THR A 107 2.63 -11.12 6.14
C THR A 107 2.81 -10.14 7.28
N SER A 108 3.69 -10.44 8.23
CA SER A 108 4.10 -9.48 9.25
C SER A 108 5.41 -8.77 8.92
N LYS A 109 6.03 -9.06 7.75
CA LYS A 109 7.36 -8.57 7.36
C LYS A 109 7.50 -7.04 7.39
N TYR A 110 6.42 -6.31 7.15
CA TYR A 110 6.39 -4.84 7.10
C TYR A 110 5.75 -4.19 8.33
N SER A 111 5.30 -5.01 9.27
CA SER A 111 4.77 -4.63 10.58
C SER A 111 5.78 -4.99 11.66
N TRP A 112 5.41 -4.73 12.92
CA TRP A 112 6.23 -4.96 14.11
C TRP A 112 7.52 -4.14 14.14
N ILE A 113 7.56 -3.23 15.09
CA ILE A 113 8.72 -2.43 15.40
C ILE A 113 8.93 -2.47 16.92
N TYR A 114 10.19 -2.48 17.35
CA TYR A 114 10.57 -2.71 18.73
C TYR A 114 11.51 -1.62 19.24
N GLY A 115 11.62 -1.57 20.58
CA GLY A 115 12.53 -0.71 21.32
C GLY A 115 12.06 0.73 21.46
N THR A 116 12.95 1.56 22.01
CA THR A 116 12.81 3.02 22.01
C THR A 116 13.47 3.64 20.78
N TYR A 117 13.09 4.85 20.42
CA TYR A 117 13.73 5.54 19.29
C TYR A 117 15.27 5.67 19.45
N PRO A 118 16.08 5.40 18.41
CA PRO A 118 15.71 4.93 17.08
C PRO A 118 15.20 3.49 17.11
N PHE A 119 14.00 3.28 16.56
CA PHE A 119 13.34 1.98 16.61
C PHE A 119 14.07 0.94 15.76
N ASN A 120 13.85 -0.34 16.06
CA ASN A 120 14.48 -1.48 15.40
C ASN A 120 13.46 -2.58 15.09
N ASN A 121 13.92 -3.64 14.42
CA ASN A 121 13.13 -4.82 14.09
C ASN A 121 13.64 -6.09 14.82
N ASN A 122 13.84 -6.01 16.14
CA ASN A 122 14.28 -7.12 16.98
C ASN A 122 13.19 -7.53 18.00
N PRO A 123 12.52 -8.68 17.80
CA PRO A 123 11.46 -9.16 18.70
C PRO A 123 11.86 -9.38 20.16
N GLY A 124 13.15 -9.53 20.44
CA GLY A 124 13.66 -9.66 21.81
C GLY A 124 13.69 -8.36 22.62
N ASP A 125 13.38 -7.22 22.00
CA ASP A 125 13.38 -5.91 22.65
C ASP A 125 12.00 -5.54 23.23
N ILE A 126 11.96 -4.47 24.02
CA ILE A 126 10.76 -3.98 24.69
C ILE A 126 9.82 -3.24 23.72
N ARG A 127 8.58 -3.00 24.15
CA ARG A 127 7.61 -2.09 23.48
C ARG A 127 7.37 -2.43 22.00
N PRO A 128 6.88 -3.63 21.67
CA PRO A 128 6.44 -3.94 20.31
C PRO A 128 5.32 -2.98 19.91
N HIS A 129 5.35 -2.41 18.71
CA HIS A 129 4.33 -1.49 18.18
C HIS A 129 4.30 -1.61 16.66
N HIS A 130 3.44 -0.84 15.98
CA HIS A 130 3.24 -0.93 14.52
C HIS A 130 2.72 -2.33 14.12
N PHE A 131 1.72 -2.84 14.83
CA PHE A 131 1.30 -4.24 14.73
C PHE A 131 0.55 -4.59 13.44
N TYR A 132 -0.09 -3.60 12.82
CA TYR A 132 -1.01 -3.82 11.71
C TYR A 132 -0.36 -3.51 10.37
N ASP A 133 -0.72 -4.31 9.37
CA ASP A 133 -0.43 -4.09 7.96
C ASP A 133 -1.73 -4.24 7.16
N GLU A 134 -1.67 -3.98 5.85
CA GLU A 134 -2.79 -4.08 4.94
C GLU A 134 -2.51 -5.05 3.79
N VAL A 135 -3.53 -5.81 3.41
CA VAL A 135 -3.52 -6.62 2.18
C VAL A 135 -4.66 -6.18 1.29
N ASN A 136 -4.40 -6.05 0.00
CA ASN A 136 -5.40 -5.65 -0.99
C ASN A 136 -5.60 -6.71 -2.05
N ARG A 137 -6.82 -6.79 -2.59
CA ARG A 137 -7.16 -7.72 -3.66
C ARG A 137 -8.33 -7.24 -4.51
N LEU A 138 -8.18 -7.36 -5.84
CA LEU A 138 -9.33 -7.34 -6.76
C LEU A 138 -10.12 -8.65 -6.63
N THR A 139 -11.43 -8.52 -6.60
CA THR A 139 -12.38 -9.63 -6.51
C THR A 139 -13.26 -9.68 -7.76
N PRO A 140 -14.04 -10.76 -7.96
CA PRO A 140 -15.23 -10.67 -8.81
C PRO A 140 -16.16 -9.55 -8.34
N GLN A 141 -17.07 -9.11 -9.21
CA GLN A 141 -18.09 -8.13 -8.87
C GLN A 141 -18.96 -8.64 -7.72
N MET A 142 -19.12 -7.82 -6.69
CA MET A 142 -19.97 -8.04 -5.53
C MET A 142 -21.09 -7.00 -5.56
N SER A 143 -22.33 -7.45 -5.37
CA SER A 143 -23.47 -6.54 -5.17
C SER A 143 -23.64 -6.20 -3.70
N ALA A 144 -24.30 -5.08 -3.42
CA ALA A 144 -24.74 -4.76 -2.07
C ALA A 144 -25.42 -5.96 -1.38
N GLY A 145 -25.08 -6.22 -0.12
CA GLY A 145 -25.59 -7.35 0.65
C GLY A 145 -24.82 -8.66 0.50
N TYR A 146 -23.86 -8.76 -0.44
CA TYR A 146 -22.96 -9.91 -0.50
C TYR A 146 -22.19 -10.08 0.82
N LYS A 147 -21.86 -11.33 1.13
CA LYS A 147 -21.08 -11.68 2.33
C LYS A 147 -19.63 -11.90 1.96
N VAL A 148 -18.71 -11.22 2.64
CA VAL A 148 -17.27 -11.45 2.48
C VAL A 148 -16.73 -11.97 3.80
N ARG A 149 -16.24 -13.21 3.80
CA ARG A 149 -15.78 -13.89 5.00
C ARG A 149 -14.28 -14.15 4.93
N LEU A 150 -13.60 -13.79 6.01
CA LEU A 150 -12.22 -14.17 6.31
C LEU A 150 -12.24 -15.25 7.39
N MET A 151 -11.63 -16.40 7.14
CA MET A 151 -11.73 -17.57 8.01
C MET A 151 -10.38 -18.25 8.22
N VAL A 152 -10.08 -18.62 9.46
CA VAL A 152 -8.92 -19.47 9.79
C VAL A 152 -9.20 -20.89 9.31
N GLU A 153 -8.32 -21.41 8.47
CA GLU A 153 -8.44 -22.75 7.87
C GLU A 153 -7.33 -23.69 8.35
N SER A 154 -7.40 -24.96 7.97
CA SER A 154 -6.35 -25.93 8.35
C SER A 154 -4.97 -25.62 7.77
N ASN A 155 -4.90 -24.82 6.69
CA ASN A 155 -3.65 -24.34 6.11
C ASN A 155 -3.22 -22.96 6.65
N SER A 156 -4.03 -22.30 7.48
CA SER A 156 -3.68 -21.07 8.19
C SER A 156 -2.61 -21.40 9.24
N THR A 157 -1.39 -20.92 9.02
CA THR A 157 -0.20 -21.33 9.78
C THR A 157 0.18 -20.41 10.95
N ALA A 158 -0.30 -19.17 10.98
CA ALA A 158 -0.08 -18.30 12.13
C ALA A 158 -0.93 -18.75 13.34
N PRO A 159 -0.41 -18.60 14.57
CA PRO A 159 -1.12 -19.00 15.78
C PRO A 159 -2.31 -18.10 16.12
N TRP A 160 -2.39 -16.91 15.53
CA TRP A 160 -3.56 -16.04 15.60
C TRP A 160 -3.56 -15.03 14.46
N TYR A 161 -4.74 -14.49 14.18
CA TYR A 161 -5.05 -13.47 13.19
C TYR A 161 -5.90 -12.42 13.88
N ILE A 162 -5.59 -11.15 13.72
CA ILE A 162 -6.46 -10.06 14.14
C ILE A 162 -6.91 -9.34 12.89
N ILE A 163 -8.22 -9.24 12.72
CA ILE A 163 -8.86 -8.49 11.66
C ILE A 163 -9.41 -7.21 12.27
N ASP A 164 -8.92 -6.07 11.78
CA ASP A 164 -9.32 -4.74 12.24
C ASP A 164 -10.51 -4.23 11.44
N LEU A 165 -10.33 -4.11 10.12
CA LEU A 165 -11.36 -3.60 9.22
C LEU A 165 -11.18 -4.15 7.81
N VAL A 166 -12.20 -3.92 6.99
CA VAL A 166 -12.15 -4.09 5.53
C VAL A 166 -12.71 -2.85 4.83
N ASP A 167 -12.04 -2.42 3.77
CA ASP A 167 -12.55 -1.45 2.81
C ASP A 167 -13.11 -2.16 1.58
N PHE A 168 -14.27 -1.70 1.11
CA PHE A 168 -14.89 -2.11 -0.15
C PHE A 168 -14.91 -0.96 -1.15
N GLU A 169 -14.35 -1.17 -2.35
CA GLU A 169 -14.35 -0.17 -3.43
C GLU A 169 -14.93 -0.77 -4.72
N GLN A 170 -15.67 0.06 -5.48
CA GLN A 170 -15.95 -0.21 -6.89
C GLN A 170 -14.81 0.36 -7.74
N VAL A 171 -13.81 -0.46 -8.00
CA VAL A 171 -12.68 -0.14 -8.86
C VAL A 171 -13.14 -0.06 -10.31
N ALA A 172 -12.83 1.07 -10.96
CA ALA A 172 -13.08 1.27 -12.38
C ALA A 172 -12.23 0.31 -13.24
N PRO A 173 -12.62 0.00 -14.49
CA PRO A 173 -11.77 -0.74 -15.40
C PRO A 173 -10.40 -0.08 -15.59
N ALA A 174 -9.39 -0.91 -15.88
CA ALA A 174 -8.04 -0.42 -16.16
C ALA A 174 -8.05 0.65 -17.26
N CYS A 175 -7.37 1.76 -16.98
CA CYS A 175 -7.19 2.83 -17.95
C CYS A 175 -6.42 2.30 -19.18
N VAL A 176 -6.67 2.87 -20.36
CA VAL A 176 -5.96 2.49 -21.61
C VAL A 176 -4.82 3.45 -21.93
N MET A 177 -3.83 2.97 -22.66
CA MET A 177 -2.68 3.79 -23.09
C MET A 177 -3.16 5.00 -23.90
N PRO A 178 -2.85 6.24 -23.48
CA PRO A 178 -3.19 7.42 -24.27
C PRO A 178 -2.40 7.46 -25.59
N GLU A 179 -3.00 8.09 -26.61
CA GLU A 179 -2.33 8.28 -27.90
C GLU A 179 -1.00 9.03 -27.74
N GLY A 180 0.01 8.60 -28.49
CA GLY A 180 1.34 9.23 -28.47
C GLY A 180 2.19 8.88 -27.25
N TYR A 181 1.73 8.08 -26.29
CA TYR A 181 2.57 7.58 -25.20
C TYR A 181 3.55 6.51 -25.70
N LEU A 182 4.67 6.37 -24.99
CA LEU A 182 5.60 5.25 -25.08
C LEU A 182 5.13 4.16 -24.12
N SER A 183 5.19 2.89 -24.52
CA SER A 183 4.77 1.75 -23.70
C SER A 183 5.97 1.10 -23.01
N LEU A 184 5.93 1.01 -21.68
CA LEU A 184 6.99 0.38 -20.89
C LEU A 184 7.27 -1.08 -21.32
N THR A 185 6.25 -1.85 -21.70
CA THR A 185 6.43 -3.25 -22.13
C THR A 185 6.71 -3.35 -23.62
N ALA A 186 5.89 -2.72 -24.47
CA ALA A 186 5.97 -2.91 -25.92
C ALA A 186 7.21 -2.23 -26.54
N ASP A 187 7.64 -1.09 -26.00
CA ASP A 187 8.78 -0.33 -26.54
C ASP A 187 10.10 -0.64 -25.81
N PHE A 188 10.07 -1.03 -24.53
CA PHE A 188 11.27 -1.23 -23.71
C PHE A 188 11.45 -2.63 -23.12
N GLY A 189 10.48 -3.53 -23.28
CA GLY A 189 10.62 -4.93 -22.87
C GLY A 189 10.64 -5.17 -21.37
N ALA A 190 10.05 -4.28 -20.56
CA ALA A 190 9.88 -4.54 -19.13
C ALA A 190 8.96 -5.76 -18.91
N ASP A 191 9.21 -6.51 -17.84
CA ASP A 191 8.43 -7.70 -17.47
C ASP A 191 7.27 -7.32 -16.53
N PRO A 192 6.00 -7.40 -16.99
CA PRO A 192 4.84 -7.08 -16.17
C PRO A 192 4.47 -8.19 -15.17
N SER A 193 5.14 -9.34 -15.19
CA SER A 193 4.91 -10.43 -14.24
C SER A 193 5.68 -10.27 -12.93
N GLY A 194 6.66 -9.36 -12.89
CA GLY A 194 7.50 -9.11 -11.71
C GLY A 194 8.59 -10.17 -11.49
N VAL A 195 8.72 -11.17 -12.37
CA VAL A 195 9.72 -12.23 -12.23
C VAL A 195 11.11 -11.72 -12.60
N GLN A 196 11.24 -11.11 -13.76
CA GLN A 196 12.48 -10.51 -14.24
C GLN A 196 12.62 -9.06 -13.78
N ASP A 197 13.86 -8.66 -13.54
CA ASP A 197 14.16 -7.28 -13.16
C ASP A 197 13.90 -6.34 -14.34
N SER A 198 13.05 -5.33 -14.12
CA SER A 198 12.65 -4.35 -15.12
C SER A 198 13.42 -3.03 -15.01
N THR A 199 14.40 -2.91 -14.12
CA THR A 199 15.07 -1.64 -13.79
C THR A 199 15.69 -0.98 -15.01
N THR A 200 16.44 -1.72 -15.83
CA THR A 200 17.08 -1.16 -17.04
C THR A 200 16.04 -0.73 -18.08
N ALA A 201 15.02 -1.55 -18.32
CA ALA A 201 13.93 -1.21 -19.24
C ALA A 201 13.19 0.06 -18.79
N PHE A 202 12.89 0.15 -17.50
CA PHE A 202 12.21 1.30 -16.90
C PHE A 202 13.05 2.57 -16.97
N GLN A 203 14.36 2.49 -16.65
CA GLN A 203 15.25 3.64 -16.74
C GLN A 203 15.35 4.16 -18.18
N ASN A 204 15.54 3.25 -19.15
CA ASN A 204 15.55 3.62 -20.57
C ASN A 204 14.24 4.27 -21.00
N ALA A 205 13.11 3.79 -20.48
CA ALA A 205 11.79 4.37 -20.76
C ALA A 205 11.62 5.78 -20.18
N LEU A 206 12.11 6.02 -18.96
CA LEU A 206 12.12 7.36 -18.33
C LEU A 206 13.00 8.34 -19.11
N ASP A 207 14.21 7.91 -19.52
CA ASP A 207 15.11 8.73 -20.33
C ASP A 207 14.53 9.03 -21.72
N ALA A 208 13.84 8.08 -22.35
CA ALA A 208 13.13 8.28 -23.60
C ALA A 208 11.92 9.22 -23.45
N SER A 209 11.14 9.08 -22.38
CA SER A 209 10.03 10.00 -22.07
C SER A 209 10.52 11.43 -21.94
N SER A 210 11.59 11.65 -21.19
CA SER A 210 12.21 12.97 -21.00
C SER A 210 12.72 13.56 -22.33
N SER A 211 13.54 12.80 -23.06
CA SER A 211 14.20 13.29 -24.29
C SER A 211 13.22 13.52 -25.45
N GLN A 212 12.20 12.68 -25.58
CA GLN A 212 11.19 12.80 -26.65
C GLN A 212 10.02 13.71 -26.27
N ARG A 213 9.92 14.12 -24.99
CA ARG A 213 8.77 14.83 -24.42
C ARG A 213 7.45 14.11 -24.67
N ARG A 214 7.47 12.79 -24.53
CA ARG A 214 6.30 11.90 -24.67
C ARG A 214 5.98 11.28 -23.33
N GLY A 215 4.70 11.06 -23.05
CA GLY A 215 4.29 10.34 -21.86
C GLY A 215 4.78 8.89 -21.89
N LEU A 216 5.11 8.35 -20.73
CA LEU A 216 5.41 6.95 -20.50
C LEU A 216 4.19 6.28 -19.88
N TRP A 217 3.70 5.25 -20.55
CA TRP A 217 2.61 4.40 -20.12
C TRP A 217 3.13 3.15 -19.41
N ILE A 218 2.59 2.88 -18.23
CA ILE A 218 2.79 1.63 -17.48
C ILE A 218 1.54 0.78 -17.68
N PRO A 219 1.58 -0.30 -18.48
CA PRO A 219 0.47 -1.24 -18.59
C PRO A 219 0.14 -1.92 -17.24
N PRO A 220 -1.03 -2.57 -17.11
CA PRO A 220 -1.30 -3.45 -15.98
C PRO A 220 -0.18 -4.48 -15.80
N GLY A 221 0.25 -4.69 -14.56
CA GLY A 221 1.36 -5.56 -14.20
C GLY A 221 2.05 -5.12 -12.92
N GLU A 222 2.94 -5.98 -12.45
CA GLU A 222 3.88 -5.69 -11.36
C GLU A 222 5.30 -5.70 -11.94
N TYR A 223 6.02 -4.60 -11.74
CA TYR A 223 7.34 -4.41 -12.31
C TYR A 223 8.37 -4.38 -11.20
N LYS A 224 9.21 -5.42 -11.15
CA LYS A 224 10.29 -5.54 -10.17
C LYS A 224 11.42 -4.59 -10.50
N ILE A 225 11.79 -3.75 -9.52
CA ILE A 225 12.87 -2.77 -9.62
C ILE A 225 13.86 -2.99 -8.47
N SER A 226 15.13 -3.24 -8.78
CA SER A 226 16.17 -3.55 -7.77
C SER A 226 16.94 -2.33 -7.27
N THR A 227 16.83 -1.17 -7.92
CA THR A 227 17.46 0.07 -7.46
C THR A 227 16.54 1.28 -7.71
N TRP A 228 16.92 2.45 -7.21
CA TRP A 228 16.21 3.70 -7.51
C TRP A 228 16.23 4.01 -9.01
N LEU A 229 15.21 4.71 -9.49
CA LEU A 229 15.09 5.16 -10.88
C LEU A 229 15.27 6.67 -10.96
N GLN A 230 16.11 7.13 -11.89
CA GLN A 230 16.34 8.54 -12.12
C GLN A 230 15.21 9.16 -12.95
N VAL A 231 14.60 10.19 -12.39
CA VAL A 231 13.58 11.01 -13.05
C VAL A 231 14.21 12.33 -13.49
N ARG A 232 14.14 12.58 -14.81
CA ARG A 232 14.62 13.82 -15.44
C ARG A 232 13.45 14.77 -15.72
N ASP A 233 13.77 15.94 -16.28
CA ASP A 233 12.77 16.94 -16.66
C ASP A 233 11.75 16.38 -17.66
N SER A 234 10.54 16.91 -17.62
CA SER A 234 9.46 16.65 -18.59
C SER A 234 9.00 15.19 -18.65
N VAL A 235 9.32 14.37 -17.65
CA VAL A 235 8.78 13.01 -17.52
C VAL A 235 7.30 13.09 -17.16
N THR A 236 6.47 12.44 -17.97
CA THR A 236 5.07 12.18 -17.64
C THR A 236 4.87 10.69 -17.54
N LEU A 237 4.60 10.17 -16.35
CA LEU A 237 4.39 8.75 -16.08
C LEU A 237 2.91 8.51 -15.74
N LYS A 238 2.26 7.62 -16.48
CA LYS A 238 0.86 7.25 -16.26
C LYS A 238 0.71 5.74 -16.27
N GLY A 239 0.07 5.20 -15.24
CA GLY A 239 -0.31 3.78 -15.23
C GLY A 239 -1.78 3.54 -15.58
N ALA A 240 -2.18 2.27 -15.51
CA ALA A 240 -3.54 1.82 -15.78
C ALA A 240 -4.51 1.95 -14.59
N GLY A 241 -4.07 2.56 -13.50
CA GLY A 241 -4.76 2.67 -12.21
C GLY A 241 -4.00 1.92 -11.12
N ILE A 242 -4.17 2.35 -9.87
CA ILE A 242 -3.45 1.81 -8.70
C ILE A 242 -3.64 0.32 -8.45
N TRP A 243 -4.80 -0.19 -8.81
CA TRP A 243 -5.13 -1.61 -8.69
C TRP A 243 -4.48 -2.45 -9.78
N TYR A 244 -3.93 -1.82 -10.82
CA TYR A 244 -3.49 -2.49 -12.05
C TYR A 244 -2.00 -2.35 -12.32
N SER A 245 -1.41 -1.17 -12.12
CA SER A 245 0.01 -0.90 -12.43
C SER A 245 0.80 -0.70 -11.14
N LYS A 246 1.73 -1.61 -10.85
CA LYS A 246 2.54 -1.61 -9.63
C LYS A 246 4.04 -1.53 -9.95
N ILE A 247 4.71 -0.51 -9.41
CA ILE A 247 6.18 -0.44 -9.42
C ILE A 247 6.66 -0.99 -8.07
N HIS A 248 7.31 -2.15 -8.09
CA HIS A 248 7.73 -2.86 -6.89
C HIS A 248 9.25 -2.75 -6.71
N PHE A 249 9.66 -1.91 -5.76
CA PHE A 249 11.06 -1.78 -5.36
C PHE A 249 11.44 -2.84 -4.33
N VAL A 250 12.32 -3.76 -4.71
CA VAL A 250 12.72 -4.90 -3.88
C VAL A 250 13.94 -4.61 -2.99
N ALA A 251 14.52 -3.41 -3.07
CA ALA A 251 15.63 -3.03 -2.22
C ALA A 251 15.16 -2.77 -0.78
N GLN A 252 15.71 -3.52 0.17
CA GLN A 252 15.31 -3.50 1.57
C GLN A 252 16.12 -2.51 2.43
N THR A 253 17.30 -2.11 1.96
CA THR A 253 18.21 -1.21 2.71
C THR A 253 18.89 -0.18 1.79
N GLY A 254 19.26 0.96 2.38
CA GLY A 254 19.96 2.05 1.68
C GLY A 254 19.07 2.92 0.80
N ASN A 255 19.67 3.92 0.14
CA ASN A 255 19.03 4.82 -0.85
C ASN A 255 18.78 4.12 -2.19
N ASN A 256 18.31 2.89 -2.16
CA ASN A 256 18.28 2.02 -3.34
C ASN A 256 16.84 1.76 -3.83
N ALA A 257 15.86 2.57 -3.42
CA ALA A 257 14.48 2.41 -3.86
C ALA A 257 13.82 3.78 -4.05
N GLY A 258 12.98 3.87 -5.08
CA GLY A 258 12.14 5.03 -5.34
C GLY A 258 12.40 5.72 -6.69
N LEU A 259 11.53 6.68 -6.99
CA LEU A 259 11.65 7.59 -8.13
C LEU A 259 12.36 8.86 -7.66
N MET A 260 13.59 9.09 -8.14
CA MET A 260 14.45 10.14 -7.60
C MET A 260 14.82 11.17 -8.68
N GLY A 261 14.66 12.45 -8.34
CA GLY A 261 15.23 13.54 -9.13
C GLY A 261 16.77 13.57 -9.05
N PRO A 262 17.43 14.43 -9.84
CA PRO A 262 18.89 14.55 -9.85
C PRO A 262 19.46 15.10 -8.53
N TRP A 263 19.92 14.22 -7.64
CA TRP A 263 20.34 14.54 -6.27
C TRP A 263 21.65 15.34 -6.15
N ASN A 264 22.59 15.23 -7.11
CA ASN A 264 23.92 15.84 -7.04
C ASN A 264 24.08 17.12 -7.86
N THR A 265 22.98 17.70 -8.33
CA THR A 265 23.02 18.86 -9.25
C THR A 265 22.62 20.18 -8.59
N GLY A 266 22.12 20.14 -7.34
CA GLY A 266 21.50 21.30 -6.70
C GLY A 266 20.18 21.75 -7.35
N THR A 267 19.65 20.98 -8.30
CA THR A 267 18.42 21.29 -9.03
C THR A 267 17.45 20.12 -8.97
N SER A 268 16.15 20.41 -8.90
CA SER A 268 15.09 19.40 -8.99
C SER A 268 14.63 19.24 -10.43
N ALA A 269 14.16 18.03 -10.79
CA ALA A 269 13.54 17.80 -12.08
C ALA A 269 12.27 18.66 -12.23
N GLN A 270 12.10 19.29 -13.39
CA GLN A 270 11.00 20.19 -13.71
C GLN A 270 9.96 19.50 -14.59
N ASN A 271 8.70 19.93 -14.52
CA ASN A 271 7.60 19.44 -15.36
C ASN A 271 7.39 17.91 -15.27
N VAL A 272 7.55 17.34 -14.08
CA VAL A 272 7.31 15.92 -13.81
C VAL A 272 5.85 15.70 -13.42
N ASN A 273 5.17 14.74 -14.04
CA ASN A 273 3.78 14.38 -13.74
C ASN A 273 3.64 12.88 -13.54
N PHE A 274 3.14 12.44 -12.38
CA PHE A 274 2.89 11.03 -12.06
C PHE A 274 1.41 10.81 -11.75
N SER A 275 0.81 9.75 -12.30
CA SER A 275 -0.60 9.42 -12.07
C SER A 275 -0.91 7.94 -12.30
N ASP A 276 -1.93 7.43 -11.62
CA ASP A 276 -2.59 6.15 -11.90
C ASP A 276 -1.71 4.89 -11.80
N PHE A 277 -0.82 4.81 -10.82
CA PHE A 277 -0.09 3.59 -10.47
C PHE A 277 0.19 3.53 -8.96
N ALA A 278 0.50 2.35 -8.45
CA ALA A 278 0.95 2.13 -7.08
C ALA A 278 2.48 1.90 -7.02
N ILE A 279 3.08 2.32 -5.92
CA ILE A 279 4.48 2.00 -5.57
C ILE A 279 4.46 1.08 -4.36
N TRP A 280 5.22 -0.01 -4.45
CA TRP A 280 5.41 -1.00 -3.38
C TRP A 280 6.89 -1.04 -3.03
N GLY A 281 7.22 -1.09 -1.74
CA GLY A 281 8.59 -1.17 -1.24
C GLY A 281 8.77 -2.33 -0.28
N GLU A 282 10.00 -2.83 -0.17
CA GLU A 282 10.34 -3.91 0.78
C GLU A 282 11.07 -3.44 2.05
N VAL A 283 10.91 -2.18 2.45
CA VAL A 283 11.59 -1.65 3.63
C VAL A 283 10.85 -2.05 4.90
N THR A 284 11.58 -2.64 5.86
CA THR A 284 11.00 -3.21 7.09
C THR A 284 11.25 -2.39 8.35
N GLN A 285 12.14 -1.39 8.29
CA GLN A 285 12.39 -0.50 9.43
C GLN A 285 12.90 0.87 8.97
N ARG A 286 12.80 1.85 9.87
CA ARG A 286 13.39 3.17 9.64
C ARG A 286 14.91 3.10 9.66
N VAL A 287 15.56 3.72 8.67
CA VAL A 287 17.01 3.90 8.63
C VAL A 287 17.33 5.39 8.71
N THR A 288 18.13 5.82 9.70
CA THR A 288 18.39 7.24 10.01
C THR A 288 19.80 7.74 9.71
N THR A 289 20.65 6.95 9.06
CA THR A 289 21.79 7.56 8.34
C THR A 289 21.21 8.50 7.27
N SER A 290 21.93 9.55 6.84
CA SER A 290 21.48 10.67 5.99
C SER A 290 20.97 10.30 4.58
N SER A 291 20.00 9.40 4.51
CA SER A 291 19.71 8.55 3.37
C SER A 291 18.27 8.06 3.51
N THR A 292 17.34 8.97 3.22
CA THR A 292 15.90 8.73 3.14
C THR A 292 15.57 7.94 1.87
N VAL A 293 14.87 6.82 2.04
CA VAL A 293 14.06 6.24 0.96
C VAL A 293 13.04 7.30 0.57
N SER A 294 13.20 7.87 -0.62
CA SER A 294 12.28 8.85 -1.17
C SER A 294 11.27 8.10 -2.03
N ALA A 295 10.00 8.04 -1.60
CA ALA A 295 8.94 7.80 -2.55
C ALA A 295 7.93 8.96 -2.57
N ALA A 296 7.82 9.49 -3.79
CA ALA A 296 6.74 10.27 -4.38
C ALA A 296 6.61 11.78 -4.05
N PRO A 297 6.37 12.62 -5.09
CA PRO A 297 6.11 14.05 -4.95
C PRO A 297 4.73 14.35 -4.34
N THR A 298 4.65 15.31 -3.43
CA THR A 298 3.42 15.73 -2.73
C THR A 298 2.55 16.71 -3.52
N ARG A 299 2.19 16.40 -4.77
CA ARG A 299 1.18 17.22 -5.47
C ARG A 299 0.30 16.44 -6.44
N THR A 300 -0.65 15.69 -5.88
CA THR A 300 -1.81 15.18 -6.61
C THR A 300 -2.78 16.34 -6.88
N GLN A 301 -2.61 17.08 -7.99
CA GLN A 301 -3.59 18.10 -8.39
C GLN A 301 -4.63 17.51 -9.36
N ARG A 302 -5.88 17.51 -8.88
CA ARG A 302 -7.15 17.21 -9.58
C ARG A 302 -7.31 15.77 -10.10
N LEU A 303 -7.76 14.86 -9.23
CA LEU A 303 -8.41 13.63 -9.67
C LEU A 303 -9.89 13.89 -10.02
N ARG A 304 -10.15 14.05 -11.31
CA ARG A 304 -11.23 13.32 -11.97
C ARG A 304 -10.59 12.48 -13.07
N THR A 305 -9.99 11.34 -12.68
CA THR A 305 -9.69 10.13 -13.49
C THR A 305 -8.89 9.11 -12.65
N CYS A 306 -9.14 7.80 -12.86
CA CYS A 306 -8.37 6.57 -12.56
C CYS A 306 -7.39 6.45 -11.35
N GLY A 307 -7.45 7.22 -10.26
CA GLY A 307 -6.92 6.83 -8.92
C GLY A 307 -5.40 6.62 -8.76
N SER A 308 -4.72 7.39 -7.89
CA SER A 308 -3.33 7.14 -7.42
C SER A 308 -3.28 6.84 -5.90
N SER A 309 -2.52 5.84 -5.44
CA SER A 309 -2.32 5.38 -4.04
C SER A 309 -0.86 4.93 -3.84
N ILE A 310 -0.38 5.02 -2.60
CA ILE A 310 0.99 4.69 -2.19
C ILE A 310 0.90 3.82 -0.93
N ALA A 311 1.61 2.70 -0.88
CA ALA A 311 1.70 1.82 0.30
C ALA A 311 3.18 1.49 0.64
N SER A 312 3.48 1.32 1.93
CA SER A 312 4.78 0.85 2.47
C SER A 312 6.04 1.67 2.10
N VAL A 313 6.00 2.98 2.35
CA VAL A 313 7.11 3.92 2.08
C VAL A 313 7.61 4.57 3.38
N VAL A 314 8.93 4.69 3.56
CA VAL A 314 9.57 5.31 4.76
C VAL A 314 9.23 6.79 4.91
N CYS A 315 9.20 7.56 3.81
CA CYS A 315 8.73 8.95 3.78
C CYS A 315 8.50 9.45 2.34
N GLY A 316 7.48 10.31 2.13
CA GLY A 316 7.39 11.20 0.97
C GLY A 316 7.87 12.59 1.38
N TRP A 317 8.98 13.07 0.80
CA TRP A 317 9.54 14.38 1.11
C TRP A 317 9.64 15.24 -0.15
N THR A 318 9.16 16.48 -0.07
CA THR A 318 9.36 17.50 -1.09
C THR A 318 10.19 18.62 -0.47
N ALA A 319 11.44 18.77 -0.89
CA ALA A 319 12.25 19.91 -0.49
C ALA A 319 11.79 21.15 -1.29
N HIS A 320 11.21 22.13 -0.61
CA HIS A 320 11.10 23.48 -1.14
C HIS A 320 12.31 24.27 -0.69
N LEU A 321 13.19 24.62 -1.63
CA LEU A 321 14.13 25.72 -1.45
C LEU A 321 13.57 26.90 -2.25
N THR A 322 12.98 27.85 -1.53
CA THR A 322 12.71 29.19 -2.08
C THR A 322 14.05 29.83 -2.43
N SER A 323 14.08 30.49 -3.59
CA SER A 323 15.18 31.31 -4.11
C SER A 323 15.87 32.16 -3.06
#